data_AF-A0A916G636-F1
#
_entry.id   AF-A0A916G636-F1
#
_cell.length_a   1.000
_cell.length_b   1.000
_cell.length_c   1.000
_cell.angle_alpha   90.00
_cell.angle_beta   90.00
_cell.angle_gamma   90.00
#
_symmetry.space_group_name_H-M   'P 1'
#
loop_
_entity.id
_entity.type
_entity.pdbx_description
1 polymer ?
#
loop_
_entity_poly.entity_id
_entity_poly.type
_entity_poly.pdbx_seq_one_letter_code
_entity_poly.pdbx_strand_id
1 'polypeptide(L)'
;MFNIAALVHGEEALLAVGFIFTFHFFNGHLRPRKFPMDTVVFTGRISEHEMKEEGPLEYERMAREGRLALQRTTAPSEESKWFGWVVGGAALALGVVAIVLIVSSVL
;
A
#
# COMPACT_ATOMS: atom_id res chain seq x y z
N MET A 1 -0.79 -29.20 -28.47
CA MET A 1 -1.82 -28.16 -28.23
C MET A 1 -1.15 -26.93 -27.68
N PHE A 2 -1.40 -25.75 -28.26
CA PHE A 2 -0.87 -24.47 -27.79
C PHE A 2 -1.85 -23.87 -26.77
N ASN A 3 -1.41 -23.63 -25.54
CA ASN A 3 -2.28 -23.10 -24.47
C ASN A 3 -2.20 -21.57 -24.44
N ILE A 4 -3.10 -20.92 -25.18
CA ILE A 4 -3.18 -19.46 -25.28
C ILE A 4 -3.45 -18.82 -23.91
N ALA A 5 -4.28 -19.45 -23.08
CA ALA A 5 -4.61 -18.90 -21.76
C ALA A 5 -3.38 -18.82 -20.85
N ALA A 6 -2.51 -19.83 -20.90
CA ALA A 6 -1.26 -19.81 -20.15
C ALA A 6 -0.30 -18.71 -20.64
N LEU A 7 -0.23 -18.48 -21.96
CA LEU A 7 0.59 -17.40 -22.51
C LEU A 7 0.07 -16.02 -22.05
N VAL A 8 -1.21 -15.73 -22.28
CA VAL A 8 -1.80 -14.43 -21.93
C VAL A 8 -1.71 -14.18 -20.41
N HIS A 9 -1.98 -15.20 -19.60
CA HIS A 9 -1.85 -15.06 -18.14
C HIS A 9 -0.41 -14.72 -17.74
N GLY A 10 0.59 -15.35 -18.37
CA GLY A 10 2.00 -15.05 -18.10
C GLY A 10 2.37 -13.60 -18.42
N GLU A 11 1.94 -13.09 -19.58
CA GLU A 11 2.19 -11.70 -19.99
C GLU A 11 1.53 -10.69 -19.04
N GLU A 12 0.25 -10.89 -18.72
CA GLU A 12 -0.48 -10.00 -17.80
C GLU A 12 0.08 -10.08 -16.37
N ALA A 13 0.51 -11.27 -15.91
CA ALA A 13 1.14 -11.44 -14.61
C ALA A 13 2.46 -10.66 -14.52
N LEU A 14 3.29 -10.69 -15.58
CA LEU A 14 4.53 -9.93 -15.62
C LEU A 14 4.28 -8.42 -15.58
N LEU A 15 3.31 -7.93 -16.37
CA LEU A 15 2.91 -6.52 -16.35
C LEU A 15 2.38 -6.10 -14.98
N ALA A 16 1.52 -6.90 -14.36
CA ALA A 16 0.95 -6.63 -13.05
C ALA A 16 2.03 -6.59 -11.95
N VAL A 17 2.94 -7.57 -11.93
CA VAL A 17 4.04 -7.60 -10.96
C VAL A 17 4.98 -6.41 -11.16
N GLY A 18 5.30 -6.07 -12.42
CA GLY A 18 6.10 -4.89 -12.74
C GLY A 18 5.46 -3.60 -12.20
N PHE A 19 4.16 -3.41 -12.44
CA PHE A 19 3.43 -2.25 -11.94
C PHE A 19 3.41 -2.18 -10.41
N ILE A 20 3.08 -3.30 -9.74
CA ILE A 20 3.04 -3.37 -8.28
C ILE A 20 4.44 -3.09 -7.70
N PHE A 21 5.49 -3.69 -8.26
CA PHE A 21 6.83 -3.45 -7.72
C PHE A 21 7.31 -2.02 -7.95
N THR A 22 7.17 -1.47 -9.16
CA THR A 22 7.68 -0.11 -9.41
C THR A 22 6.85 0.95 -8.70
N PHE A 23 5.53 0.94 -8.87
CA PHE A 23 4.70 2.04 -8.39
C PHE A 23 4.28 1.83 -6.93
N HIS A 24 3.81 0.64 -6.57
CA HIS A 24 3.31 0.41 -5.22
C HIS A 24 4.45 0.34 -4.19
N PHE A 25 5.57 -0.35 -4.46
CA PHE A 25 6.68 -0.35 -3.48
C PHE A 25 7.29 1.04 -3.31
N PHE A 26 7.46 1.79 -4.39
CA PHE A 26 8.04 3.11 -4.28
C PHE A 26 7.16 4.06 -3.47
N ASN A 27 5.87 4.15 -3.78
CA ASN A 27 4.95 5.07 -3.09
C ASN A 27 4.54 4.59 -1.69
N GLY A 28 4.37 3.28 -1.51
CA GLY A 28 3.87 2.68 -0.27
C GLY A 28 4.97 2.35 0.74
N HIS A 29 6.16 1.97 0.29
CA HIS A 29 7.21 1.44 1.16
C HIS A 29 8.48 2.30 1.18
N LEU A 30 8.84 2.97 0.07
CA LEU A 30 10.07 3.76 -0.03
C LEU A 30 9.87 5.28 0.19
N ARG A 31 8.65 5.73 0.48
CA ARG A 31 8.37 7.13 0.83
C ARG A 31 9.05 7.48 2.17
N PRO A 32 10.00 8.44 2.24
CA PRO A 32 10.83 8.64 3.44
C PRO A 32 10.06 8.82 4.75
N ARG A 33 8.90 9.48 4.71
CA ARG A 33 8.07 9.75 5.90
C ARG A 33 7.26 8.54 6.37
N LYS A 34 7.07 7.54 5.51
CA LYS A 34 6.31 6.32 5.80
C LYS A 34 7.16 5.06 5.72
N PHE A 35 8.46 5.18 5.44
CA PHE A 35 9.33 4.02 5.34
C PHE A 35 9.33 3.23 6.66
N PRO A 36 9.34 1.89 6.62
CA PRO A 36 9.19 1.00 5.47
C PRO A 36 7.74 0.75 4.99
N MET A 37 6.72 1.28 5.66
CA MET A 37 5.32 1.13 5.25
C MET A 37 4.36 2.12 5.95
N ASP A 38 3.33 2.54 5.21
CA ASP A 38 2.19 3.27 5.77
C ASP A 38 1.15 2.34 6.43
N THR A 39 0.94 2.46 7.75
CA THR A 39 -0.01 1.60 8.48
C THR A 39 -1.47 2.06 8.37
N VAL A 40 -1.75 3.18 7.70
CA VAL A 40 -3.12 3.68 7.48
C VAL A 40 -3.98 2.64 6.75
N VAL A 41 -3.40 1.83 5.85
CA VAL A 41 -4.14 0.78 5.12
C VAL A 41 -4.69 -0.32 6.05
N PHE A 42 -4.05 -0.54 7.21
CA PHE A 42 -4.48 -1.55 8.19
C PHE A 42 -5.28 -0.94 9.34
N THR A 43 -4.87 0.24 9.80
CA THR A 43 -5.49 0.90 10.95
C THR A 43 -6.75 1.68 10.56
N GLY A 44 -6.86 2.12 9.31
CA GLY A 44 -7.91 3.00 8.81
C GLY A 44 -7.88 4.40 9.43
N ARG A 45 -6.77 4.80 10.07
CA ARG A 45 -6.67 6.05 10.83
C ARG A 45 -5.49 6.88 10.34
N ILE A 46 -5.77 8.13 9.98
CA ILE A 46 -4.79 9.14 9.59
C ILE A 46 -4.90 10.34 10.55
N SER A 47 -3.78 10.99 10.87
CA SER A 47 -3.82 12.20 11.69
C SER A 47 -4.38 13.38 10.89
N GLU A 48 -5.04 14.33 11.57
CA GLU A 48 -5.59 15.51 10.89
C GLU A 48 -4.49 16.34 10.21
N HIS A 49 -3.32 16.45 10.84
CA HIS A 49 -2.16 17.12 10.27
C HIS A 49 -1.72 16.45 8.96
N GLU A 50 -1.55 15.14 8.99
CA GLU A 50 -1.12 14.37 7.82
C GLU A 50 -2.17 14.42 6.70
N MET A 51 -3.46 14.40 7.04
CA MET A 51 -4.52 14.54 6.05
C MET A 51 -4.51 15.90 5.35
N LYS A 52 -4.21 16.98 6.07
CA LYS A 52 -4.04 18.32 5.47
C LYS A 52 -2.85 18.38 4.52
N GLU A 53 -1.79 17.63 4.81
CA GLU A 53 -0.58 17.61 3.98
C GLU A 53 -0.71 16.70 2.76
N GLU A 54 -1.19 15.47 2.93
CA GLU A 54 -1.25 14.46 1.86
C GLU A 54 -2.56 14.52 1.05
N GLY A 55 -3.67 14.94 1.67
CA GLY A 55 -5.00 14.99 1.06
C GLY A 55 -5.74 16.31 1.31
N PRO A 56 -5.15 17.49 1.02
CA PRO A 56 -5.75 18.79 1.35
C PRO A 56 -7.15 18.98 0.75
N LEU A 57 -7.36 18.55 -0.50
CA LEU A 57 -8.65 18.68 -1.17
C LEU A 57 -9.75 17.84 -0.49
N GLU A 58 -9.39 16.65 0.00
CA GLU A 58 -10.33 15.80 0.72
C GLU A 58 -10.66 16.39 2.10
N TYR A 59 -9.64 16.87 2.82
CA TYR A 59 -9.82 17.59 4.08
C TYR A 59 -10.73 18.80 3.92
N GLU A 60 -10.46 19.68 2.94
CA GLU A 60 -11.24 20.89 2.67
C GLU A 60 -12.69 20.57 2.30
N ARG A 61 -12.92 19.54 1.48
CA ARG A 61 -14.26 19.08 1.14
C ARG A 61 -15.02 18.65 2.39
N MET A 62 -14.41 17.83 3.24
CA MET A 62 -15.07 17.37 4.47
C MET A 62 -15.28 18.49 5.49
N ALA A 63 -14.37 19.46 5.55
CA ALA A 63 -14.54 20.65 6.37
C ALA A 63 -15.78 21.46 5.94
N ARG A 64 -15.91 21.69 4.63
CA ARG A 64 -17.04 22.40 4.02
C ARG A 64 -18.37 21.68 4.23
N GLU A 65 -18.35 20.35 4.14
CA GLU A 65 -19.52 19.49 4.36
C GLU A 65 -19.83 19.25 5.85
N GLY A 66 -19.02 19.78 6.77
CA GLY A 66 -19.20 19.56 8.22
C GLY A 66 -18.94 18.11 8.67
N ARG A 67 -18.29 17.29 7.84
CA ARG A 67 -18.09 15.85 8.08
C ARG A 67 -16.89 15.51 8.95
N LEU A 68 -15.98 16.45 9.19
CA LEU A 68 -14.77 16.20 9.99
C LEU A 68 -15.10 15.71 11.40
N ALA A 69 -16.12 16.29 12.04
CA ALA A 69 -16.54 15.88 13.38
C ALA A 69 -17.09 14.44 13.41
N LEU A 70 -17.75 14.00 12.34
CA LEU A 70 -18.32 12.66 12.22
C LEU A 70 -17.24 11.59 12.03
N GLN A 71 -16.10 11.96 11.44
CA GLN A 71 -15.01 11.04 11.15
C GLN A 71 -13.88 11.09 12.18
N ARG A 72 -13.94 12.02 13.15
CA ARG A 72 -12.98 12.07 14.25
C ARG A 72 -13.11 10.81 15.10
N THR A 73 -11.99 10.15 15.31
CA THR A 73 -11.86 8.95 16.13
C THR A 73 -10.59 9.03 16.98
N THR A 74 -10.45 8.12 17.93
CA THR A 74 -9.25 8.02 18.77
C THR A 74 -8.05 7.54 17.96
N ALA A 75 -6.83 7.69 18.50
CA ALA A 75 -5.64 7.11 17.89
C ALA A 75 -5.74 5.58 17.79
N PRO A 76 -5.17 4.93 16.76
CA PRO A 76 -5.26 3.48 16.59
C PRO A 76 -4.70 2.74 17.80
N SER A 77 -5.34 1.61 18.15
CA SER A 77 -4.86 0.76 19.25
C SER A 77 -3.50 0.17 18.92
N GLU A 78 -2.71 -0.13 19.95
CA GLU A 78 -1.39 -0.76 19.79
C GLU A 78 -1.50 -2.12 19.09
N GLU A 79 -2.55 -2.88 19.37
CA GLU A 79 -2.85 -4.15 18.69
C GLU A 79 -3.05 -3.98 17.18
N SER A 80 -3.80 -2.96 16.75
CA SER A 80 -4.06 -2.68 15.34
C SER A 80 -2.78 -2.23 14.61
N LYS A 81 -1.95 -1.41 15.27
CA LYS A 81 -0.64 -1.00 14.74
C LYS A 81 0.27 -2.21 14.58
N TRP A 82 0.39 -3.04 15.61
CA TRP A 82 1.23 -4.24 15.59
C TRP A 82 0.76 -5.21 14.50
N PHE A 83 -0.54 -5.45 14.40
CA PHE A 83 -1.11 -6.27 13.34
C PHE A 83 -0.73 -5.76 11.95
N GLY A 84 -0.88 -4.45 11.72
CA GLY A 84 -0.50 -3.82 10.45
C GLY A 84 0.98 -4.00 10.13
N TRP A 85 1.86 -3.82 11.12
CA TRP A 85 3.30 -4.04 10.97
C TRP A 85 3.66 -5.48 10.62
N VAL A 86 3.05 -6.46 11.29
CA VAL A 86 3.33 -7.88 11.05
C VAL A 86 2.83 -8.30 9.67
N VAL A 87 1.57 -8.00 9.35
CA VAL A 87 0.96 -8.41 8.08
C VAL A 87 1.66 -7.73 6.91
N GLY A 88 1.81 -6.41 6.98
CA GLY A 88 2.42 -5.67 5.89
C GLY A 88 3.92 -5.90 5.78
N GLY A 89 4.63 -6.12 6.89
CA GLY A 89 6.04 -6.55 6.87
C GLY A 89 6.23 -7.91 6.22
N ALA A 90 5.35 -8.88 6.53
CA ALA A 90 5.36 -10.19 5.88
C ALA A 90 5.05 -10.09 4.39
N ALA A 91 4.05 -9.30 4.00
CA ALA A 91 3.70 -9.08 2.60
C ALA A 91 4.85 -8.41 1.82
N LEU A 92 5.50 -7.40 2.42
CA LEU A 92 6.67 -6.74 1.84
C LEU A 92 7.82 -7.72 1.63
N ALA A 93 8.14 -8.54 2.63
CA ALA A 93 9.19 -9.55 2.54
C ALA A 93 8.89 -10.59 1.44
N LEU A 94 7.66 -11.11 1.39
CA LEU A 94 7.22 -12.05 0.35
C LEU A 94 7.31 -11.42 -1.04
N GLY A 95 6.93 -10.16 -1.18
CA GLY A 95 7.06 -9.43 -2.43
C GLY A 95 8.52 -9.30 -2.88
N VAL A 96 9.43 -8.89 -1.99
CA VAL A 96 10.88 -8.82 -2.29
C VAL A 96 11.42 -10.20 -2.71
N VAL A 97 11.04 -11.27 -2.01
CA VAL A 97 11.44 -12.64 -2.38
C VAL A 97 10.92 -13.00 -3.77
N ALA A 98 9.65 -12.72 -4.07
CA ALA A 98 9.07 -13.00 -5.38
C ALA A 98 9.83 -12.29 -6.50
N ILE A 99 10.24 -11.04 -6.28
CA ILE A 99 11.02 -10.27 -7.27
C ILE A 99 12.40 -10.88 -7.48
N VAL A 100 13.09 -11.25 -6.41
CA VAL A 100 14.39 -11.92 -6.52
C VAL A 100 14.24 -13.22 -7.33
N LEU A 101 13.21 -14.01 -7.08
CA LEU A 101 12.94 -15.24 -7.84
C LEU A 101 12.63 -14.96 -9.31
N ILE A 102 11.80 -13.96 -9.61
CA ILE A 102 11.48 -13.57 -11.00
C ILE A 102 12.74 -13.14 -11.74
N VAL A 103 13.54 -12.23 -11.17
CA VAL A 103 14.79 -11.78 -11.78
C VAL A 103 15.75 -12.95 -12.00
N SER A 104 15.87 -13.84 -11.02
CA SER A 104 16.73 -15.02 -11.11
C SER A 104 16.24 -16.06 -12.12
N SER A 105 14.94 -16.05 -12.47
CA SER A 105 14.37 -16.96 -13.47
C SER A 105 14.56 -16.50 -14.91
N VAL A 106 14.89 -15.21 -15.11
CA VAL A 106 15.06 -14.58 -16.43
C VAL A 106 16.55 -14.39 -16.78
N LEU A 107 17.43 -14.41 -15.78
CA LEU A 107 18.90 -14.41 -15.93
C LEU A 107 19.44 -15.83 -16.12
#